data_AF-A0A953GLV2-F1
#
_entry.id   AF-A0A953GLV2-F1
#
_cell.length_a   1.000
_cell.length_b   1.000
_cell.length_c   1.000
_cell.angle_alpha   90.00
_cell.angle_beta   90.00
_cell.angle_gamma   90.00
#
_symmetry.space_group_name_H-M   'P 1'
#
loop_
_entity.id
_entity.type
_entity.pdbx_description
1 polymer ?
#
loop_
_entity_poly.entity_id
_entity_poly.type
_entity_poly.pdbx_seq_one_letter_code
_entity_poly.pdbx_strand_id
1 'polypeptide(L)'
;EEFTRCQSCINNIRRGIGFDKPEMNYSKTGPTCKCVAAESFGHTGFTGTIAWADPVKNVVYIFLSNRVHPSADNKKINDLATRVQVQEAIYDILAMAGS
;
A
#
# COMPACT_ATOMS: atom_id res chain seq x y z
N GLU A 1 -13.72 -9.20 8.26
CA GLU A 1 -12.91 -10.44 8.16
C GLU A 1 -12.60 -10.85 6.72
N GLU A 2 -13.51 -10.66 5.76
CA GLU A 2 -13.27 -11.11 4.38
C GLU A 2 -12.24 -10.27 3.58
N PHE A 3 -12.02 -9.02 3.97
CA PHE A 3 -11.02 -8.12 3.37
C PHE A 3 -9.58 -8.46 3.77
N THR A 4 -9.38 -8.99 4.98
CA THR A 4 -8.05 -9.32 5.52
C THR A 4 -7.62 -10.72 5.10
N ARG A 5 -8.58 -11.65 4.93
CA ARG A 5 -8.36 -13.01 4.45
C ARG A 5 -7.96 -13.00 2.98
N CYS A 6 -6.91 -13.74 2.64
CA CYS A 6 -6.57 -13.93 1.24
C CYS A 6 -7.55 -14.90 0.57
N GLN A 7 -8.31 -14.40 -0.39
CA GLN A 7 -9.37 -15.17 -1.07
C GLN A 7 -8.84 -15.92 -2.31
N SER A 8 -7.73 -15.45 -2.90
CA SER A 8 -7.16 -16.03 -4.13
C SER A 8 -5.65 -16.34 -4.06
N CYS A 9 -5.09 -16.51 -2.87
CA CYS A 9 -3.65 -16.81 -2.70
C CYS A 9 -3.21 -18.15 -3.33
N ILE A 10 -4.15 -19.03 -3.67
CA ILE A 10 -3.91 -20.34 -4.30
C ILE A 10 -3.15 -20.20 -5.64
N ASN A 11 -3.21 -19.03 -6.30
CA ASN A 11 -2.54 -18.78 -7.59
C ASN A 11 -1.54 -17.60 -7.56
N ASN A 12 -0.93 -17.27 -6.42
CA ASN A 12 -0.09 -16.05 -6.25
C ASN A 12 -0.84 -14.72 -6.50
N ILE A 13 -2.18 -14.73 -6.54
CA ILE A 13 -3.00 -13.53 -6.68
C ILE A 13 -3.22 -12.95 -5.28
N ARG A 14 -2.56 -11.83 -5.01
CA ARG A 14 -2.63 -11.10 -3.75
C ARG A 14 -3.90 -10.26 -3.65
N ARG A 15 -5.05 -10.90 -3.43
CA ARG A 15 -6.33 -10.20 -3.26
C ARG A 15 -7.12 -10.69 -2.04
N GLY A 16 -7.63 -9.72 -1.28
CA GLY A 16 -8.83 -9.88 -0.46
C GLY A 16 -10.07 -9.61 -1.30
N ILE A 17 -11.27 -9.61 -0.72
CA ILE A 17 -12.48 -9.23 -1.47
C ILE A 17 -12.37 -7.76 -1.89
N GLY A 18 -12.25 -7.49 -3.19
CA GLY A 18 -12.26 -6.13 -3.74
C GLY A 18 -10.98 -5.29 -3.52
N PHE A 19 -9.98 -5.81 -2.79
CA PHE A 19 -8.75 -5.08 -2.47
C PHE A 19 -7.49 -5.93 -2.67
N ASP A 20 -6.37 -5.25 -2.91
CA ASP A 20 -5.05 -5.86 -2.99
C ASP A 20 -4.49 -6.17 -1.60
N LYS A 21 -3.64 -7.21 -1.55
CA LYS A 21 -2.85 -7.60 -0.38
C LYS A 21 -1.39 -7.15 -0.55
N PRO A 22 -0.64 -6.90 0.53
CA PRO A 22 0.73 -6.41 0.45
C PRO A 22 1.68 -7.44 -0.18
N GLU A 23 2.71 -6.98 -0.87
CA GLU A 23 3.79 -7.86 -1.37
C GLU A 23 4.76 -8.21 -0.24
N MET A 24 4.59 -9.41 0.32
CA MET A 24 5.43 -9.91 1.41
C MET A 24 6.76 -10.51 0.93
N ASN A 25 6.96 -10.72 -0.37
CA ASN A 25 8.28 -11.10 -0.87
C ASN A 25 9.19 -9.86 -0.95
N TYR A 26 10.25 -9.83 -0.13
CA TYR A 26 11.20 -8.71 -0.04
C TYR A 26 12.02 -8.49 -1.32
N SER A 27 12.13 -9.49 -2.20
CA SER A 27 12.82 -9.35 -3.49
C SER A 27 11.95 -8.70 -4.58
N LYS A 28 10.67 -8.41 -4.28
CA LYS A 28 9.70 -7.85 -5.25
C LYS A 28 9.22 -6.47 -4.82
N THR A 29 9.00 -5.61 -5.82
CA THR A 29 8.36 -4.31 -5.63
C THR A 29 6.86 -4.48 -5.36
N GLY A 30 6.30 -3.56 -4.57
CA GLY A 30 4.91 -3.60 -4.15
C GLY A 30 4.32 -2.22 -3.95
N PRO A 31 2.99 -2.13 -3.73
CA PRO A 31 2.29 -0.87 -3.55
C PRO A 31 2.53 -0.22 -2.18
N THR A 32 3.12 -0.97 -1.23
CA THR A 32 3.33 -0.57 0.15
C THR A 32 4.80 -0.72 0.57
N CYS A 33 5.17 -0.10 1.69
CA CYS A 33 6.41 -0.46 2.39
C CYS A 33 6.39 -1.94 2.82
N LYS A 34 7.55 -2.47 3.18
CA LYS A 34 7.67 -3.80 3.81
C LYS A 34 7.34 -3.81 5.31
N CYS A 35 6.90 -2.66 5.82
CA CYS A 35 6.58 -2.39 7.22
C CYS A 35 5.10 -2.59 7.58
N VAL A 36 4.23 -2.81 6.57
CA VAL A 36 2.81 -3.12 6.78
C VAL A 36 2.59 -4.56 7.21
N ALA A 37 1.53 -4.81 7.97
CA ALA A 37 1.14 -6.18 8.33
C ALA A 37 0.63 -6.96 7.11
N ALA A 38 0.83 -8.29 7.12
CA ALA A 38 0.39 -9.17 6.04
C ALA A 38 -1.14 -9.16 5.87
N GLU A 39 -1.88 -8.84 6.94
CA GLU A 39 -3.32 -8.72 7.04
C GLU A 39 -3.87 -7.45 6.40
N SER A 40 -3.01 -6.45 6.17
CA SER A 40 -3.39 -5.18 5.56
C SER A 40 -3.93 -5.37 4.14
N PHE A 41 -4.68 -4.38 3.67
CA PHE A 41 -5.34 -4.39 2.37
C PHE A 41 -5.61 -2.98 1.87
N GLY A 42 -5.74 -2.83 0.56
CA GLY A 42 -6.07 -1.53 -0.03
C GLY A 42 -5.98 -1.54 -1.55
N HIS A 43 -5.89 -0.37 -2.15
CA HIS A 43 -5.75 -0.25 -3.60
C HIS A 43 -5.02 1.02 -3.99
N THR A 44 -4.30 0.94 -5.12
CA THR A 44 -3.67 2.09 -5.76
C THR A 44 -4.53 2.59 -6.92
N GLY A 45 -4.81 3.89 -6.96
CA GLY A 45 -5.55 4.49 -8.07
C GLY A 45 -4.66 4.93 -9.23
N PHE A 46 -5.22 4.91 -10.43
CA PHE A 46 -4.55 5.31 -11.67
C PHE A 46 -3.96 6.74 -11.62
N THR A 47 -4.65 7.65 -10.94
CA THR A 47 -4.21 9.03 -10.73
C THR A 47 -3.08 9.17 -9.72
N GLY A 48 -2.49 8.08 -9.24
CA GLY A 48 -1.39 8.09 -8.27
C GLY A 48 -1.86 8.10 -6.82
N THR A 49 -3.13 7.77 -6.56
CA THR A 49 -3.66 7.67 -5.20
C THR A 49 -3.32 6.33 -4.56
N ILE A 50 -3.46 6.24 -3.25
CA ILE A 50 -3.53 4.98 -2.51
C ILE A 50 -4.46 5.16 -1.31
N ALA A 51 -5.29 4.14 -1.07
CA ALA A 51 -6.04 3.99 0.17
C ALA A 51 -5.71 2.60 0.73
N TRP A 52 -5.14 2.55 1.93
CA TRP A 52 -4.63 1.33 2.53
C TRP A 52 -4.97 1.26 4.02
N ALA A 53 -5.50 0.13 4.46
CA ALA A 53 -5.86 -0.13 5.85
C ALA A 53 -4.98 -1.25 6.43
N ASP A 54 -4.38 -0.99 7.58
CA ASP A 54 -3.60 -1.94 8.36
C ASP A 54 -4.25 -2.14 9.74
N PRO A 55 -5.05 -3.20 9.92
CA PRO A 55 -5.77 -3.44 11.16
C PRO A 55 -4.86 -3.88 12.31
N VAL A 56 -3.66 -4.39 12.02
CA VAL A 56 -2.72 -4.82 13.07
C VAL A 56 -2.02 -3.60 13.67
N LYS A 57 -1.71 -2.61 12.83
CA LYS A 57 -1.08 -1.36 13.26
C LYS A 57 -2.08 -0.28 13.65
N ASN A 58 -3.38 -0.51 13.44
CA ASN A 58 -4.45 0.49 13.61
C ASN A 58 -4.22 1.76 12.79
N VAL A 59 -3.80 1.61 11.53
CA VAL A 59 -3.51 2.73 10.62
C VAL A 59 -4.38 2.65 9.37
N VAL A 60 -4.92 3.79 8.95
CA VAL A 60 -5.48 3.99 7.62
C VAL A 60 -4.65 5.05 6.90
N TYR A 61 -3.94 4.65 5.85
CA TYR A 61 -3.11 5.50 5.02
C TYR A 61 -3.85 5.88 3.74
N ILE A 62 -4.12 7.18 3.57
CA ILE A 62 -4.73 7.74 2.36
C ILE A 62 -3.78 8.79 1.80
N PHE A 63 -3.37 8.59 0.55
CA PHE A 63 -2.57 9.56 -0.21
C PHE A 63 -3.31 9.92 -1.49
N LEU A 64 -3.60 11.21 -1.65
CA LEU A 64 -4.32 11.74 -2.78
C LEU A 64 -3.39 12.54 -3.67
N SER A 65 -3.37 12.21 -4.95
CA SER A 65 -2.61 12.95 -5.96
C SER A 65 -3.30 12.88 -7.31
N ASN A 66 -2.81 13.72 -8.24
CA ASN A 66 -3.22 13.73 -9.63
C ASN A 66 -2.00 13.60 -10.54
N ARG A 67 -1.41 12.40 -10.58
CA ARG A 67 -0.27 12.03 -11.42
C ARG A 67 -0.48 12.37 -12.89
N VAL A 68 -1.72 12.30 -13.37
CA VAL A 68 -2.05 12.44 -14.79
C VAL A 68 -2.15 13.89 -15.26
N HIS A 69 -2.00 14.86 -14.36
CA HIS A 69 -1.92 16.26 -14.71
C HIS A 69 -0.45 16.75 -14.73
N PRO A 70 -0.01 17.47 -15.78
CA PRO A 70 -0.74 17.81 -17.01
C PRO A 70 -0.77 16.69 -18.06
N SER A 71 0.01 15.61 -17.89
CA SER A 71 0.05 14.46 -18.80
C SER A 71 0.04 13.13 -18.04
N ALA A 72 -0.67 12.14 -18.59
CA ALA A 72 -0.70 10.77 -18.08
C ALA A 72 0.67 10.04 -18.16
N ASP A 73 1.64 10.60 -18.89
CA ASP A 73 2.99 10.05 -19.02
C ASP A 73 3.89 10.35 -17.80
N ASN A 74 3.46 11.22 -16.89
CA ASN A 74 4.26 11.61 -15.72
C ASN A 74 4.44 10.47 -14.70
N LYS A 75 5.50 9.68 -14.79
CA LYS A 75 5.69 8.48 -13.95
C LYS A 75 6.33 8.75 -12.57
N LYS A 76 6.62 10.01 -12.22
CA LYS A 76 7.40 10.40 -11.02
C LYS A 76 6.95 9.74 -9.72
N ILE A 77 5.65 9.64 -9.45
CA ILE A 77 5.13 9.03 -8.22
C ILE A 77 5.51 7.54 -8.11
N ASN A 78 5.57 6.84 -9.24
CA ASN A 78 5.96 5.43 -9.29
C ASN A 78 7.48 5.29 -9.29
N ASP A 79 8.17 6.09 -10.12
CA ASP A 79 9.63 6.02 -10.29
C ASP A 79 10.36 6.34 -8.98
N LEU A 80 9.84 7.31 -8.22
CA LEU A 80 10.36 7.68 -6.91
C LEU A 80 9.75 6.86 -5.77
N ALA A 81 8.83 5.93 -6.05
CA ALA A 81 8.10 5.17 -5.04
C ALA A 81 7.50 6.06 -3.92
N THR A 82 7.04 7.27 -4.26
CA THR A 82 6.67 8.32 -3.28
C THR A 82 5.66 7.83 -2.25
N ARG A 83 4.67 7.04 -2.69
CA ARG A 83 3.64 6.45 -1.80
C ARG A 83 4.24 5.51 -0.77
N VAL A 84 5.23 4.72 -1.17
CA VAL A 84 5.92 3.77 -0.29
C VAL A 84 6.76 4.52 0.75
N GLN A 85 7.53 5.52 0.30
CA GLN A 85 8.38 6.32 1.19
C GLN A 85 7.55 7.10 2.23
N VAL A 86 6.44 7.70 1.82
CA VAL A 86 5.53 8.40 2.74
C VAL A 86 4.91 7.43 3.74
N GLN A 87 4.46 6.25 3.28
CA GLN A 87 3.91 5.23 4.18
C GLN A 87 4.94 4.75 5.20
N GLU A 88 6.18 4.50 4.77
CA GLU A 88 7.29 4.08 5.64
C GLU A 88 7.58 5.12 6.72
N ALA A 89 7.73 6.39 6.34
CA ALA A 89 7.94 7.47 7.29
C ALA A 89 6.84 7.57 8.35
N ILE A 90 5.56 7.38 7.96
CA ILE A 90 4.44 7.36 8.91
C ILE A 90 4.58 6.20 9.90
N TYR A 91 4.92 5.00 9.41
CA TYR A 91 5.05 3.81 10.26
C TYR A 91 6.24 3.91 11.21
N ASP A 92 7.36 4.48 10.77
CA ASP A 92 8.53 4.72 11.61
C ASP A 92 8.20 5.69 12.76
N ILE A 93 7.51 6.80 12.46
CA ILE A 93 7.07 7.76 13.48
C ILE A 93 6.15 7.09 14.50
N LEU A 94 5.20 6.26 14.05
CA LEU A 94 4.29 5.54 14.95
C LEU A 94 5.02 4.50 15.82
N ALA A 95 6.05 3.84 15.28
CA ALA A 95 6.88 2.91 16.04
C ALA A 95 7.69 3.63 17.13
N MET A 96 8.17 4.85 16.87
CA MET A 96 8.88 5.68 17.85
C MET A 96 7.96 6.31 18.91
N ALA A 97 6.70 6.60 18.55
CA ALA A 97 5.74 7.18 19.50
C ALA A 97 5.19 6.15 20.50
N GLY A 98 5.31 4.86 20.20
CA GLY A 98 4.90 3.75 21.07
C GLY A 98 6.01 3.18 21.95
N SER A 99 7.24 3.70 21.85
CA SER A 99 8.40 3.31 22.68
C SER A 99 8.56 4.19 23.91
#